data_AF-K1QQ80-F1
#
_entry.id   AF-K1QQ80-F1
#
_cell.length_a   1.000
_cell.length_b   1.000
_cell.length_c   1.000
_cell.angle_alpha   90.00
_cell.angle_beta   90.00
_cell.angle_gamma   90.00
#
_symmetry.space_group_name_H-M   'P 1'
#
loop_
_entity.id
_entity.type
_entity.pdbx_description
1 polymer ?
#
loop_
_entity_poly.entity_id
_entity_poly.type
_entity_poly.pdbx_seq_one_letter_code
_entity_poly.pdbx_strand_id
1 'polypeptide(L)'
;MAAPSEVTALLKRGKRSVASLFKGEWSRRNGSPKAFKEFLDYLFDPRRKSIEDVDTIDWCRWIVAGGATFDEFSAAGALKTC
;
A
#
# COMPACT_ATOMS: atom_id res chain seq x y z
N MET A 1 5.23 -2.95 -21.50
CA MET A 1 6.25 -2.51 -20.52
C MET A 1 6.32 -3.52 -19.39
N ALA A 2 7.45 -4.21 -19.22
CA ALA A 2 7.68 -5.12 -18.11
C ALA A 2 7.60 -4.35 -16.78
N ALA A 3 6.99 -4.96 -15.77
CA ALA A 3 6.92 -4.38 -14.42
C ALA A 3 8.34 -4.22 -13.85
N PRO A 4 8.66 -3.13 -13.14
CA PRO A 4 9.91 -3.04 -12.38
C PRO A 4 10.02 -4.26 -11.45
N SER A 5 11.21 -4.84 -11.31
CA SER A 5 11.46 -6.01 -10.47
C SER A 5 10.97 -5.81 -9.03
N GLU A 6 11.15 -4.60 -8.49
CA GLU A 6 10.61 -4.20 -7.18
C GLU A 6 9.08 -4.21 -7.12
N VAL A 7 8.39 -3.72 -8.15
CA VAL A 7 6.91 -3.74 -8.20
C VAL A 7 6.40 -5.18 -8.19
N THR A 8 7.03 -6.08 -8.94
CA THR A 8 6.64 -7.50 -8.92
C THR A 8 6.90 -8.16 -7.57
N ALA A 9 7.98 -7.78 -6.87
CA ALA A 9 8.28 -8.28 -5.54
C ALA A 9 7.26 -7.76 -4.50
N LEU A 10 6.81 -6.51 -4.63
CA LEU A 10 5.76 -5.93 -3.79
C LEU A 10 4.41 -6.60 -4.03
N LEU A 11 4.01 -6.78 -5.30
CA LEU A 11 2.79 -7.51 -5.64
C LEU A 11 2.78 -8.94 -5.06
N LYS A 12 3.93 -9.61 -5.02
CA LYS A 12 4.09 -10.94 -4.41
C LYS A 12 4.05 -10.94 -2.87
N ARG A 13 4.40 -9.83 -2.20
CA ARG A 13 4.39 -9.71 -0.73
C ARG A 13 2.98 -9.57 -0.15
N GLY A 14 1.98 -9.28 -0.97
CA GLY A 14 0.59 -9.11 -0.54
C GLY A 14 0.27 -7.69 -0.05
N LYS A 15 -1.00 -7.29 -0.21
CA LYS A 15 -1.48 -5.91 -0.08
C LYS A 15 -1.19 -5.29 1.29
N ARG A 16 -1.40 -6.05 2.36
CA ARG A 16 -1.18 -5.62 3.74
C ARG A 16 0.29 -5.32 4.02
N SER A 17 1.18 -6.27 3.72
CA SER A 17 2.62 -6.09 3.96
C SER A 17 3.20 -4.93 3.18
N VAL A 18 2.76 -4.75 1.93
CA VAL A 18 3.16 -3.61 1.09
C VAL A 18 2.73 -2.27 1.72
N ALA A 19 1.49 -2.18 2.18
CA ALA A 19 0.99 -0.96 2.78
C ALA A 19 1.66 -0.62 4.13
N SER A 20 1.94 -1.61 4.99
CA SER A 20 2.70 -1.39 6.23
C SER A 20 4.14 -0.97 5.95
N LEU A 21 4.78 -1.55 4.94
CA LEU A 21 6.13 -1.17 4.49
C LEU A 21 6.18 0.28 4.03
N PHE A 22 5.22 0.69 3.18
CA PHE A 22 5.16 2.07 2.71
C PHE A 22 4.93 3.06 3.83
N LYS A 23 4.07 2.74 4.80
CA LYS A 23 3.87 3.59 5.98
C LYS A 23 5.17 3.77 6.78
N GLY A 24 5.89 2.68 7.04
CA GLY A 24 7.18 2.71 7.75
C GLY A 24 8.27 3.48 6.99
N GLU A 25 8.38 3.26 5.68
CA GLU A 25 9.32 3.99 4.83
C GLU A 25 8.97 5.49 4.76
N TRP A 26 7.69 5.85 4.70
CA TRP A 26 7.25 7.25 4.68
C TRP A 26 7.63 7.98 5.97
N SER A 27 7.40 7.34 7.12
CA SER A 27 7.78 7.90 8.43
C SER A 27 9.30 8.00 8.60
N ARG A 28 10.08 7.10 8.00
CA ARG A 28 11.54 7.06 8.14
C ARG A 28 12.27 8.00 7.19
N ARG A 29 11.75 8.20 5.98
CA ARG A 29 12.45 8.91 4.89
C ARG A 29 12.02 10.35 4.68
N ASN A 30 11.03 10.84 5.43
CA ASN A 30 10.50 12.20 5.33
C ASN A 30 10.17 12.61 3.87
N GLY A 31 9.67 11.66 3.08
CA GLY A 31 9.44 11.83 1.65
C GLY A 31 8.94 10.56 0.97
N SER A 32 8.24 10.73 -0.14
CA SER A 32 7.68 9.65 -0.95
C SER A 32 8.80 8.79 -1.56
N PRO A 33 8.94 7.51 -1.16
CA PRO A 33 9.99 6.66 -1.72
C PRO A 33 9.75 6.43 -3.22
N LYS A 34 10.79 6.54 -4.06
CA LYS A 34 10.67 6.37 -5.52
C LYS A 34 9.95 5.07 -5.91
N ALA A 35 10.22 3.99 -5.18
CA ALA A 35 9.56 2.69 -5.36
C ALA A 35 8.04 2.74 -5.14
N PHE A 36 7.53 3.62 -4.26
CA PHE A 36 6.09 3.81 -4.08
C PHE A 36 5.47 4.50 -5.29
N LYS A 37 6.14 5.53 -5.82
CA LYS A 37 5.67 6.21 -7.02
C LYS A 37 5.58 5.24 -8.19
N GLU A 38 6.64 4.48 -8.46
CA GLU A 38 6.63 3.47 -9.55
C GLU A 38 5.61 2.36 -9.31
N PHE A 39 5.39 1.98 -8.06
CA PHE A 39 4.34 1.02 -7.69
C PHE A 39 2.93 1.56 -7.97
N LEU A 40 2.65 2.81 -7.59
CA LEU A 40 1.38 3.46 -7.86
C LEU A 40 1.18 3.69 -9.37
N ASP A 41 2.21 4.15 -10.08
CA ASP A 41 2.17 4.33 -11.53
C ASP A 41 1.87 3.00 -12.24
N TYR A 42 2.40 1.87 -11.75
CA TYR A 42 2.10 0.55 -12.30
C TYR A 42 0.68 0.08 -11.97
N LEU A 43 0.25 0.30 -10.73
CA LEU A 43 -1.02 -0.21 -10.21
C LEU A 43 -2.23 0.58 -10.74
N PHE A 44 -2.11 1.91 -10.81
CA PHE A 44 -3.16 2.83 -11.23
C PHE A 44 -3.01 3.29 -12.68
N ASP A 45 -2.23 2.57 -13.49
CA ASP A 45 -2.10 2.87 -14.92
C ASP A 45 -3.48 2.68 -15.61
N PRO A 46 -4.13 3.77 -16.05
CA PRO A 46 -5.46 3.70 -16.66
C PRO A 46 -5.45 2.98 -18.01
N ARG A 47 -4.26 2.72 -18.58
CA ARG A 47 -4.08 1.95 -19.82
C ARG A 47 -4.00 0.45 -19.56
N ARG A 48 -3.79 0.02 -18.30
CA ARG A 48 -3.63 -1.40 -17.92
C ARG A 48 -4.86 -1.96 -17.23
N LYS A 49 -5.47 -1.20 -16.32
CA LYS A 49 -6.63 -1.63 -15.54
C LYS A 49 -7.61 -0.48 -15.37
N SER A 50 -8.90 -0.81 -15.43
CA SER A 50 -9.94 0.13 -15.03
C SER A 50 -9.83 0.44 -13.54
N ILE A 51 -10.08 1.70 -13.18
CA ILE A 51 -10.14 2.13 -11.78
C ILE A 51 -11.31 1.49 -11.01
N GLU A 52 -12.33 1.06 -11.76
CA GLU A 52 -13.50 0.34 -11.24
C GLU A 52 -13.21 -1.14 -10.91
N ASP A 53 -12.00 -1.63 -11.25
CA ASP A 53 -11.58 -2.98 -10.91
C ASP A 53 -11.51 -3.13 -9.38
N VAL A 54 -12.20 -4.15 -8.87
CA VAL A 54 -12.30 -4.41 -7.42
C VAL A 54 -10.92 -4.56 -6.78
N ASP A 55 -9.96 -5.14 -7.50
CA ASP A 55 -8.60 -5.31 -7.01
C ASP A 55 -7.88 -3.97 -6.84
N THR A 56 -8.04 -3.04 -7.79
CA THR A 56 -7.49 -1.67 -7.75
C THR A 56 -8.06 -0.88 -6.58
N ILE A 57 -9.38 -0.98 -6.35
CA ILE A 57 -10.05 -0.34 -5.22
C ILE A 57 -9.55 -0.93 -3.88
N ASP A 58 -9.39 -2.25 -3.82
CA ASP A 58 -8.89 -2.91 -2.62
C ASP A 58 -7.44 -2.50 -2.31
N TRP A 59 -6.59 -2.37 -3.33
CA TRP A 59 -5.24 -1.80 -3.16
C TRP A 59 -5.27 -0.36 -2.64
N CYS A 60 -6.14 0.50 -3.18
CA CYS A 60 -6.36 1.85 -2.65
C CYS A 60 -6.66 1.81 -1.15
N ARG A 61 -7.60 0.95 -0.73
CA ARG A 61 -8.02 0.83 0.67
C ARG A 61 -6.87 0.41 1.56
N TRP A 62 -6.08 -0.58 1.16
CA TRP A 62 -4.92 -1.03 1.93
C TRP A 62 -3.85 0.05 2.05
N ILE A 63 -3.53 0.74 0.96
CA ILE A 63 -2.52 1.82 0.94
C ILE A 63 -2.94 2.98 1.84
N VAL A 64 -4.20 3.43 1.75
CA VAL A 64 -4.73 4.51 2.59
C VAL A 64 -4.79 4.09 4.07
N ALA A 65 -5.16 2.84 4.35
CA ALA A 65 -5.11 2.30 5.70
C ALA A 65 -3.66 2.11 6.22
N GLY A 66 -2.66 2.19 5.35
CA GLY A 66 -1.24 1.99 5.70
C GLY A 66 -0.98 0.60 6.27
N GLY A 67 -1.72 -0.40 5.79
CA GLY A 67 -1.60 -1.79 6.24
C GLY A 67 -2.24 -2.09 7.60
N ALA A 68 -2.91 -1.11 8.22
CA ALA A 68 -3.72 -1.35 9.40
C ALA A 68 -5.06 -1.94 8.98
N THR A 69 -5.35 -3.16 9.43
CA THR A 69 -6.74 -3.65 9.42
C THR A 69 -7.58 -2.85 10.40
N PHE A 70 -8.89 -2.74 10.17
CA PHE A 70 -9.84 -2.13 11.14
C PHE A 70 -9.63 -2.69 12.54
N ASP A 71 -9.37 -4.00 12.63
CA ASP A 71 -9.05 -4.74 13.86
C ASP A 71 -7.82 -4.18 14.61
N GLU A 72 -6.75 -3.84 13.89
CA GLU A 72 -5.53 -3.25 14.47
C GLU A 72 -5.72 -1.78 14.86
N PHE A 73 -6.54 -1.04 14.11
CA PHE A 73 -6.94 0.31 14.49
C PHE A 73 -7.81 0.31 15.76
N SER A 74 -8.75 -0.64 15.88
CA SER A 74 -9.55 -0.82 17.10
C SER A 74 -8.71 -1.28 18.29
N ALA A 75 -7.71 -2.14 18.09
CA ALA A 75 -6.80 -2.57 19.16
C ALA A 75 -5.87 -1.43 19.64
N ALA A 76 -5.40 -0.56 18.73
CA ALA A 76 -4.58 0.60 19.09
C ALA A 76 -5.33 1.66 19.90
N GLY A 77 -6.67 1.71 19.81
CA GLY A 77 -7.52 2.56 20.64
C GLY A 77 -7.80 2.01 22.04
N ALA A 78 -7.71 0.69 22.23
CA ALA A 78 -8.03 0.03 23.49
C ALA A 78 -6.89 0.06 24.53
N LEU A 79 -5.66 0.42 24.12
CA LEU A 79 -4.48 0.38 24.99
C LEU A 79 -4.04 1.77 25.50
N LYS A 80 -4.97 2.72 25.67
CA LYS A 80 -4.70 4.04 26.25
C LYS A 80 -5.39 4.32 27.59
N THR A 81 -5.93 3.29 28.24
CA THR A 81 -6.47 3.39 29.61
C THR A 81 -5.69 2.47 30.55
N CYS A 82 -4.43 2.82 30.83
CA CYS A 82 -3.73 2.41 32.03
C CYS A 82 -3.06 3.66 32.62
#